data_AF-A0A2D6I2J8-F1
#
_entry.id   AF-A0A2D6I2J8-F1
#
_cell.length_a   1.000
_cell.length_b   1.000
_cell.length_c   1.000
_cell.angle_alpha   90.00
_cell.angle_beta   90.00
_cell.angle_gamma   90.00
#
_symmetry.space_group_name_H-M   'P 1'
#
loop_
_entity.id
_entity.type
_entity.pdbx_description
1 polymer ?
#
loop_
_entity_poly.entity_id
_entity_poly.type
_entity_poly.pdbx_seq_one_letter_code
_entity_poly.pdbx_strand_id
1 'polypeptide(L)' 'QEIIVGTYPFLIDSPELAFPECQRETDTVLMRVEVDGSPSVIMIYRLVLEDDGWFIDGASIAGTREDVDI' A
#
# COMPACT_ATOMS: atom_id res chain seq x y z
N GLN A 1 -0.07 17.40 -3.04
CA GLN A 1 0.12 15.94 -3.12
C GLN A 1 1.57 15.70 -3.48
N GLU A 2 2.34 15.08 -2.59
CA GLU A 2 3.69 14.58 -2.91
C GLU A 2 3.56 13.15 -3.44
N ILE A 3 4.29 12.86 -4.50
CA ILE A 3 4.34 11.51 -5.10
C ILE A 3 5.33 10.69 -4.28
N ILE A 4 4.88 9.55 -3.75
CA ILE A 4 5.77 8.55 -3.15
C ILE A 4 6.39 7.76 -4.30
N VAL A 5 7.70 7.87 -4.50
CA VAL A 5 8.42 7.16 -5.58
C VAL A 5 9.09 5.91 -4.99
N GLY A 6 8.63 4.73 -5.43
CA GLY A 6 9.24 3.46 -5.07
C GLY A 6 10.45 3.11 -5.95
N THR A 7 11.30 2.20 -5.46
CA THR A 7 12.44 1.65 -6.22
C THR A 7 12.03 0.65 -7.31
N TYR A 8 10.77 0.21 -7.30
CA TYR A 8 10.19 -0.74 -8.25
C TYR A 8 9.03 -0.09 -9.03
N PRO A 9 9.30 0.88 -9.92
CA PRO A 9 8.25 1.65 -10.60
C PRO A 9 7.35 0.77 -11.48
N PHE A 10 7.84 -0.37 -11.98
CA PHE A 10 7.07 -1.31 -12.78
C PHE A 10 5.88 -1.94 -12.03
N LEU A 11 5.87 -1.91 -10.69
CA LEU A 11 4.74 -2.41 -9.90
C LEU A 11 3.48 -1.56 -10.06
N ILE A 12 3.61 -0.29 -10.46
CA ILE A 12 2.47 0.61 -10.73
C ILE A 12 1.68 0.11 -11.94
N ASP A 13 2.38 -0.46 -12.92
CA ASP A 13 1.77 -0.98 -14.15
C ASP A 13 1.37 -2.46 -14.02
N SER A 14 1.56 -3.08 -12.84
CA SER A 14 1.18 -4.46 -12.62
C SER A 14 -0.35 -4.58 -12.61
N PRO A 15 -0.95 -5.39 -13.49
CA PRO A 15 -2.40 -5.60 -13.47
C PRO A 15 -2.86 -6.35 -12.21
N GLU A 16 -1.93 -6.99 -11.49
CA GLU A 16 -2.20 -7.75 -10.26
C GLU A 16 -2.23 -6.87 -9.01
N LEU A 17 -1.88 -5.59 -9.10
CA LEU A 17 -1.81 -4.69 -7.96
C LEU A 17 -2.75 -3.49 -8.13
N ALA A 18 -3.54 -3.21 -7.11
CA ALA A 18 -4.28 -1.97 -7.00
C ALA A 18 -3.88 -1.22 -5.72
N PHE A 19 -3.84 0.11 -5.80
CA PHE A 19 -3.47 1.00 -4.69
C PHE A 19 -4.66 1.93 -4.39
N PRO A 20 -5.82 1.40 -3.95
CA PRO A 20 -7.07 2.16 -3.90
C PRO A 20 -7.07 3.27 -2.84
N GLU A 21 -6.23 3.17 -1.82
CA GLU A 21 -6.25 4.12 -0.70
C GLU A 21 -4.85 4.41 -0.16
N CYS A 22 -4.61 5.69 0.12
CA CYS A 22 -3.38 6.20 0.72
C CYS A 22 -3.74 7.34 1.67
N GLN A 23 -3.59 7.10 2.97
CA GLN A 23 -3.82 8.08 4.03
C GLN A 23 -2.48 8.54 4.58
N ARG A 24 -2.24 9.85 4.60
CA ARG A 24 -1.01 10.43 5.16
C ARG A 24 -1.31 11.17 6.46
N GLU A 25 -0.55 10.86 7.49
CA GLU A 25 -0.52 11.56 8.77
C GLU A 25 0.91 11.99 9.09
N THR A 26 1.22 13.27 8.86
CA THR A 26 2.55 13.86 9.08
C THR A 26 3.64 13.09 8.32
N ASP A 27 4.45 12.32 9.05
CA ASP A 27 5.60 11.54 8.59
C ASP A 27 5.26 10.05 8.46
N THR A 28 3.97 9.70 8.49
CA THR A 28 3.50 8.32 8.34
C THR A 28 2.45 8.25 7.24
N VAL A 29 2.44 7.14 6.51
CA VAL A 29 1.44 6.83 5.49
C VAL A 29 0.90 5.43 5.74
N LEU A 30 -0.42 5.29 5.67
CA LEU A 30 -1.09 4.00 5.56
C LEU A 30 -1.55 3.82 4.11
N MET A 31 -1.05 2.78 3.46
CA MET A 31 -1.37 2.47 2.08
C MET A 31 -2.09 1.12 2.01
N ARG A 32 -3.29 1.12 1.43
CA ARG A 32 -3.99 -0.12 1.07
C ARG A 32 -3.47 -0.58 -0.29
N VAL A 33 -3.01 -1.82 -0.31
CA VAL A 33 -2.58 -2.51 -1.53
C VAL A 33 -3.43 -3.76 -1.67
N GLU A 34 -4.12 -3.87 -2.79
CA GLU A 34 -4.87 -5.07 -3.14
C GLU A 34 -4.06 -5.89 -4.12
N VAL A 35 -3.86 -7.15 -3.79
CA VAL A 35 -3.20 -8.13 -4.65
C VAL A 35 -4.28 -9.00 -5.27
N ASP A 36 -4.42 -8.94 -6.58
CA ASP A 36 -5.35 -9.76 -7.34
C ASP A 36 -4.93 -11.23 -7.31
N GLY A 37 -5.91 -12.12 -7.34
CA GLY A 37 -5.71 -13.55 -7.10
C GLY A 37 -6.98 -14.24 -6.61
N SER A 38 -6.88 -15.55 -6.36
CA SER A 38 -7.96 -16.35 -5.79
C SER A 38 -7.47 -17.03 -4.51
N PRO A 39 -7.75 -16.49 -3.32
CA PRO A 39 -8.51 -15.25 -3.05
C PRO A 39 -7.69 -13.97 -3.28
N SER A 40 -8.35 -12.85 -3.55
CA SER A 40 -7.68 -11.53 -3.55
C SER A 40 -7.33 -11.14 -2.11
N VAL A 41 -6.12 -10.64 -1.89
CA VAL A 41 -5.61 -10.30 -0.54
C VAL A 41 -5.45 -8.78 -0.41
N ILE A 42 -5.90 -8.24 0.71
CA ILE A 42 -5.71 -6.83 1.05
C ILE A 42 -4.57 -6.70 2.06
N MET A 43 -3.57 -5.92 1.69
CA MET A 43 -2.42 -5.57 2.49
C MET A 43 -2.53 -4.11 2.93
N ILE A 44 -2.22 -3.83 4.19
CA ILE A 44 -2.03 -2.47 4.69
C ILE A 44 -0.55 -2.28 4.98
N TYR A 45 0.07 -1.36 4.25
CA TYR A 45 1.46 -0.96 4.47
C TYR A 45 1.49 0.32 5.29
N ARG A 46 2.33 0.32 6.33
CA ARG A 46 2.73 1.54 7.03
C ARG A 46 4.07 1.98 6.47
N LEU A 47 4.11 3.18 5.91
CA LEU A 47 5.34 3.85 5.52
C LEU A 47 5.67 4.96 6.50
N VAL A 48 6.96 5.18 6.74
CA VAL A 48 7.50 6.29 7.53
C VAL A 48 8.42 7.13 6.67
N LEU A 49 8.40 8.44 6.88
CA LEU A 49 9.31 9.39 6.25
C LEU A 49 10.59 9.50 7.09
N GLU A 50 11.72 9.10 6.54
CA GLU A 50 13.05 9.25 7.15
C GLU A 50 14.01 9.93 6.18
N ASP A 51 14.78 10.90 6.68
CA ASP A 51 15.77 11.75 6.00
C ASP A 51 15.27 12.57 4.78
N ASP A 52 14.63 11.93 3.80
CA ASP A 52 13.88 12.51 2.66
C ASP A 52 13.16 11.40 1.84
N GLY A 53 12.98 10.21 2.41
CA GLY A 53 12.46 9.03 1.73
C GLY A 53 11.39 8.28 2.52
N TRP A 54 10.49 7.61 1.81
CA TRP A 54 9.46 6.77 2.42
C TRP A 54 9.94 5.32 2.51
N PHE A 55 9.86 4.75 3.71
CA PHE A 55 10.28 3.38 3.99
C PHE A 55 9.11 2.57 4.55
N ILE A 56 9.02 1.29 4.17
CA ILE A 56 8.05 0.38 4.78
C ILE A 56 8.53 0.06 6.20
N ASP A 57 7.78 0.54 7.19
CA ASP A 57 8.00 0.21 8.60
C ASP A 57 7.16 -1.00 9.04
N GLY A 58 6.04 -1.24 8.37
CA GLY A 58 5.19 -2.39 8.67
C GLY A 58 4.28 -2.79 7.53
N ALA A 59 3.88 -4.06 7.53
CA ALA A 59 2.87 -4.59 6.63
C ALA A 59 1.97 -5.56 7.41
N SER A 60 0.66 -5.46 7.18
CA SER A 60 -0.33 -6.38 7.73
C SER A 60 -1.26 -6.86 6.63
N ILE A 61 -1.70 -8.11 6.72
CA ILE A 61 -2.84 -8.61 5.95
C ILE A 61 -4.09 -8.08 6.66
N ALA A 62 -4.90 -7.27 5.99
CA ALA A 62 -6.20 -6.85 6.50
C ALA A 62 -7.26 -7.94 6.34
N GLY A 63 -7.13 -8.76 5.30
CA GLY A 63 -8.05 -9.86 5.00
C GLY A 63 -8.09 -10.15 3.51
N THR A 64 -9.16 -10.81 3.08
CA THR A 64 -9.51 -10.91 1.66
C THR A 64 -10.37 -9.72 1.25
N ARG A 65 -10.57 -9.51 -0.07
CA ARG A 65 -11.48 -8.44 -0.55
C ARG A 65 -12.89 -8.55 0.03
N GLU A 66 -13.36 -9.76 0.32
CA GLU A 66 -14.68 -10.00 0.91
C GLU A 66 -14.77 -9.60 2.39
N ASP A 67 -13.64 -9.50 3.11
CA ASP A 67 -13.60 -9.24 4.55
C ASP A 67 -13.53 -7.75 4.93
N VAL A 68 -13.15 -6.89 3.97
CA VAL A 68 -12.82 -5.47 4.25
C VAL A 68 -13.93 -4.50 3.82
N ASP A 69 -14.90 -4.96 3.01
CA ASP A 69 -16.06 -4.17 2.55
C ASP A 69 -17.31 -4.32 3.45
N ILE A 70 -17.15 -4.65 4.74
CA ILE A 70 -18.25 -4.83 5.72
C ILE A 70 -18.45 -3.60 6.60
#